data_AF-X1EDT8-F1
#
_entry.id   AF-X1EDT8-F1
#
_cell.length_a   1.000
_cell.length_b   1.000
_cell.length_c   1.000
_cell.angle_alpha   90.00
_cell.angle_beta   90.00
_cell.angle_gamma   90.00
#
_symmetry.space_group_name_H-M   'P 1'
#
loop_
_entity.id
_entity.type
_entity.pdbx_description
1 polymer ?
#
loop_
_entity_poly.entity_id
_entity_poly.type
_entity_poly.pdbx_seq_one_letter_code
_entity_poly.pdbx_strand_id
1 'polypeptide(L)'
;MKRLGIRQGGRGDGKNIHEIRDVFRSKWEISIAKPSVSEFMMGHQVDKMGYNKAHRDENWVIKEYRKALPLLQLMSSGRPYGQVEEDEVDSLRDIVKGLEAQLVVATRNTSEKDVEFNDMKKDVNDIKTLLSLPQLKAILAQLNKEALEKGGQGKHARAQVVNLEGR
;
A
#
# COMPACT_ATOMS: atom_id res chain seq x y z
N MET A 1 27.53 8.87 -17.41
CA MET A 1 26.31 8.07 -17.62
C MET A 1 26.66 6.83 -18.44
N LYS A 2 26.53 5.63 -17.86
CA LYS A 2 26.78 4.34 -18.56
C LYS A 2 25.46 3.84 -19.14
N ARG A 3 25.38 3.69 -20.47
CA ARG A 3 24.29 2.96 -21.13
C ARG A 3 24.50 1.47 -20.85
N LEU A 4 23.63 0.89 -20.03
CA LEU A 4 23.56 -0.54 -19.83
C LEU A 4 23.02 -1.19 -21.13
N GLY A 5 23.70 -2.22 -21.63
CA GLY A 5 23.01 -3.25 -22.40
C GLY A 5 23.50 -3.62 -23.81
N ILE A 6 24.60 -3.07 -24.34
CA ILE A 6 25.09 -3.53 -25.66
C ILE A 6 26.51 -4.08 -25.52
N ARG A 7 26.62 -5.40 -25.36
CA ARG A 7 27.86 -6.15 -25.54
C ARG A 7 27.99 -6.53 -27.01
N GLN A 8 28.97 -5.96 -27.70
CA GLN A 8 29.47 -6.45 -28.98
C GLN A 8 30.35 -7.69 -28.73
N GLY A 9 30.08 -8.79 -29.44
CA GLY A 9 30.90 -10.00 -29.44
C GLY A 9 30.25 -11.12 -30.24
N GLY A 10 30.68 -11.30 -31.50
CA GLY A 10 29.94 -12.02 -32.54
C GLY A 10 29.85 -13.55 -32.46
N ARG A 11 28.85 -14.08 -33.16
CA ARG A 11 28.90 -15.10 -34.25
C ARG A 11 27.48 -15.65 -34.46
N GLY A 12 26.85 -15.31 -35.59
CA GLY A 12 25.59 -15.89 -36.05
C GLY A 12 24.35 -15.32 -35.37
N ASP A 13 23.83 -14.23 -35.91
CA ASP A 13 22.57 -13.62 -35.46
C ASP A 13 21.40 -14.52 -35.86
N GLY A 14 21.14 -15.56 -35.06
CA GLY A 14 20.02 -16.46 -35.25
C GLY A 14 19.71 -17.14 -33.94
N LYS A 15 18.59 -16.75 -33.32
CA LYS A 15 17.99 -17.56 -32.25
C LYS A 15 17.96 -19.00 -32.74
N ASN A 16 18.56 -19.90 -31.97
CA ASN A 16 18.67 -21.29 -32.39
C ASN A 16 17.25 -21.85 -32.57
N ILE A 17 17.02 -22.69 -33.59
CA ILE A 17 15.71 -23.32 -33.82
C ILE A 17 15.20 -24.06 -32.56
N HIS A 18 16.14 -24.55 -31.74
CA HIS A 18 15.86 -25.12 -30.43
C HIS A 18 15.26 -24.11 -29.45
N GLU A 19 15.78 -22.89 -29.38
CA GLU A 19 15.24 -21.84 -28.51
C GLU A 19 13.82 -21.43 -28.91
N ILE A 20 13.53 -21.37 -30.22
CA ILE A 20 12.17 -21.08 -30.71
C ILE A 20 11.21 -22.19 -30.27
N ARG A 21 11.64 -23.45 -30.36
CA ARG A 21 10.86 -24.62 -29.95
C ARG A 21 10.63 -24.65 -28.43
N ASP A 22 11.65 -24.33 -27.65
CA ASP A 22 11.56 -24.27 -26.18
C ASP A 22 10.62 -23.15 -25.73
N VAL A 23 10.68 -21.99 -26.39
CA VAL A 23 9.77 -20.87 -26.13
C VAL A 23 8.34 -21.25 -26.50
N PHE A 24 8.12 -21.87 -27.67
CA PHE A 24 6.79 -22.35 -28.08
C PHE A 24 6.23 -23.34 -27.05
N ARG A 25 7.02 -24.32 -26.63
CA ARG A 25 6.62 -25.33 -25.64
C ARG A 25 6.28 -24.69 -24.30
N SER A 26 7.14 -23.80 -23.82
CA SER A 26 6.96 -23.11 -22.53
C SER A 26 5.71 -22.23 -22.53
N LYS A 27 5.46 -21.49 -23.61
CA LYS A 27 4.25 -20.65 -23.74
C LYS A 27 2.98 -21.48 -23.88
N TRP A 28 3.05 -22.62 -24.52
CA TRP A 28 1.93 -23.55 -24.58
C TRP A 28 1.59 -24.15 -23.22
N GLU A 29 2.59 -24.55 -22.44
CA GLU A 29 2.39 -25.15 -21.11
C GLU A 29 1.71 -24.19 -20.12
N ILE A 30 2.01 -22.89 -20.24
CA ILE A 30 1.36 -21.84 -19.44
C ILE A 30 -0.10 -21.62 -19.87
N SER A 31 -0.47 -22.00 -21.09
CA SER A 31 -1.83 -21.85 -21.59
C SER A 31 -2.77 -22.89 -20.98
N ILE A 32 -4.08 -22.63 -21.10
CA ILE A 32 -5.13 -23.60 -20.72
C ILE A 32 -5.30 -24.74 -21.74
N ALA A 33 -4.52 -24.75 -22.82
CA ALA A 33 -4.63 -25.74 -23.89
C ALA A 33 -3.97 -27.06 -23.50
N LYS A 34 -4.45 -28.18 -24.07
CA LYS A 34 -3.86 -29.49 -23.75
C LYS A 34 -2.39 -29.59 -24.19
N PRO A 35 -1.46 -30.00 -23.31
CA PRO A 35 -0.03 -30.12 -23.65
C PRO A 35 0.27 -31.19 -24.70
N SER A 36 -0.65 -32.15 -24.87
CA SER A 36 -0.58 -33.18 -25.90
C SER A 36 -0.58 -32.58 -27.32
N VAL A 37 -1.20 -31.40 -27.51
CA VAL A 37 -1.31 -30.77 -28.82
C VAL A 37 0.00 -30.08 -29.20
N SER A 38 0.70 -29.45 -28.26
CA SER A 38 2.03 -28.88 -28.53
C SER A 38 3.07 -29.96 -28.83
N GLU A 39 3.03 -31.10 -28.12
CA GLU A 39 3.87 -32.25 -28.45
C GLU A 39 3.59 -32.75 -29.88
N PHE A 40 2.30 -32.86 -30.25
CA PHE A 40 1.89 -33.26 -31.60
C PHE A 40 2.38 -32.26 -32.67
N MET A 41 2.22 -30.95 -32.44
CA MET A 41 2.69 -29.89 -33.35
C MET A 41 4.21 -29.86 -33.47
N MET A 42 4.92 -30.24 -32.42
CA MET A 42 6.37 -30.43 -32.42
C MET A 42 6.78 -31.78 -33.04
N GLY A 43 5.85 -32.60 -33.56
CA GLY A 43 6.15 -33.88 -34.18
C GLY A 43 6.60 -34.96 -33.19
N HIS A 44 6.36 -34.77 -31.89
CA HIS A 44 6.65 -35.76 -30.87
C HIS A 44 5.55 -36.81 -30.79
N GLN A 45 5.92 -38.02 -30.32
CA GLN A 45 4.96 -39.11 -30.15
C GLN A 45 4.16 -38.92 -28.86
N VAL A 46 2.93 -38.44 -29.01
CA VAL A 46 2.03 -38.09 -27.89
C VAL A 46 1.36 -39.29 -27.24
N ASP A 47 1.16 -40.35 -28.02
CA ASP A 47 0.52 -41.57 -27.54
C ASP A 47 1.17 -42.80 -28.19
N LYS A 48 2.00 -43.47 -27.39
CA LYS A 48 2.71 -44.69 -27.80
C LYS A 48 1.75 -45.87 -28.03
N MET A 49 0.61 -45.88 -27.35
CA MET A 49 -0.35 -46.99 -27.37
C MET A 49 -1.51 -46.75 -28.36
N GLY A 50 -1.68 -45.52 -28.86
CA GLY A 50 -2.60 -45.18 -29.95
C GLY A 50 -4.10 -45.12 -29.57
N TYR A 51 -4.44 -45.08 -28.29
CA TYR A 51 -5.80 -44.95 -27.79
C TYR A 51 -6.36 -43.52 -27.94
N ASN A 52 -5.53 -42.51 -27.76
CA ASN A 52 -5.89 -41.11 -27.86
C ASN A 52 -5.91 -40.64 -29.32
N LYS A 53 -7.09 -40.61 -29.91
CA LYS A 53 -7.31 -40.14 -31.29
C LYS A 53 -7.69 -38.66 -31.39
N ALA A 54 -7.62 -37.89 -30.30
CA ALA A 54 -8.06 -36.49 -30.29
C ALA A 54 -7.32 -35.62 -31.32
N HIS A 55 -6.04 -35.91 -31.58
CA HIS A 55 -5.22 -35.23 -32.59
C HIS A 55 -5.69 -35.46 -34.04
N ARG A 56 -6.56 -36.46 -34.30
CA ARG A 56 -7.14 -36.72 -35.62
C ARG A 56 -8.34 -35.83 -35.93
N ASP A 57 -8.96 -35.25 -34.90
CA ASP A 57 -10.01 -34.25 -35.08
C ASP A 57 -9.37 -32.88 -35.27
N GLU A 58 -9.27 -32.45 -36.52
CA GLU A 58 -8.69 -31.17 -36.90
C GLU A 58 -9.38 -29.98 -36.21
N ASN A 59 -10.72 -30.01 -36.11
CA ASN A 59 -11.47 -28.93 -35.47
C ASN A 59 -11.14 -28.83 -33.98
N TRP A 60 -10.95 -29.97 -33.33
CA TRP A 60 -10.53 -30.01 -31.93
C TRP A 60 -9.11 -29.46 -31.75
N VAL A 61 -8.16 -29.86 -32.62
CA VAL A 61 -6.78 -29.33 -32.59
C VAL A 61 -6.75 -27.82 -32.83
N ILE A 62 -7.52 -27.31 -33.79
CA ILE A 62 -7.64 -25.87 -34.06
C ILE A 62 -8.21 -25.13 -32.84
N LYS A 63 -9.21 -25.69 -32.14
CA LYS A 63 -9.76 -25.09 -30.92
C LYS A 63 -8.71 -25.01 -29.81
N GLU A 64 -7.93 -26.06 -29.62
CA GLU A 64 -6.82 -26.05 -28.64
C GLU A 64 -5.74 -25.04 -29.01
N TYR A 65 -5.38 -24.95 -30.30
CA TYR A 65 -4.47 -23.91 -30.79
C TYR A 65 -4.97 -22.50 -30.52
N ARG A 66 -6.25 -22.22 -30.75
CA ARG A 66 -6.86 -20.90 -30.49
C ARG A 66 -6.80 -20.49 -29.02
N LYS A 67 -6.83 -21.45 -28.09
CA LYS A 67 -6.66 -21.17 -26.66
C LYS A 67 -5.23 -20.73 -26.32
N ALA A 68 -4.23 -21.32 -26.98
CA ALA A 68 -2.82 -20.97 -26.78
C ALA A 68 -2.40 -19.72 -27.58
N LEU A 69 -3.13 -19.39 -28.65
CA LEU A 69 -2.83 -18.30 -29.59
C LEU A 69 -2.48 -16.95 -28.92
N PRO A 70 -3.20 -16.46 -27.89
CA PRO A 70 -2.86 -15.20 -27.23
C PRO A 70 -1.44 -15.16 -26.64
N LEU A 71 -0.93 -16.31 -26.18
CA LEU A 71 0.39 -16.45 -25.59
C LEU A 71 1.49 -16.72 -26.63
N LEU A 72 1.11 -17.21 -27.82
CA LEU A 72 2.01 -17.53 -28.92
C LEU A 72 2.25 -16.34 -29.86
N GLN A 73 1.32 -15.38 -29.94
CA GLN A 73 1.45 -14.16 -30.74
C GLN A 73 2.41 -13.14 -30.11
N LEU A 74 3.68 -13.53 -29.95
CA LEU A 74 4.75 -12.71 -29.36
C LEU A 74 5.10 -11.45 -30.19
N MET A 75 4.74 -11.42 -31.47
CA MET A 75 5.09 -10.33 -32.40
C MET A 75 3.89 -9.57 -32.98
N SER A 76 2.67 -10.11 -32.86
CA SER A 76 1.46 -9.53 -33.49
C SER A 76 0.57 -8.77 -32.51
N SER A 77 0.75 -8.93 -31.20
CA SER A 77 0.22 -7.99 -30.22
C SER A 77 1.29 -6.96 -29.90
N GLY A 78 0.93 -5.69 -29.81
CA GLY A 78 1.80 -4.65 -29.22
C GLY A 78 2.07 -4.86 -27.72
N ARG A 79 1.71 -6.01 -27.17
CA ARG A 79 1.81 -6.37 -25.75
C ARG A 79 2.63 -7.65 -25.59
N PRO A 80 3.97 -7.55 -25.59
CA PRO A 80 4.81 -8.63 -25.07
C PRO A 80 4.45 -8.91 -23.60
N TYR A 81 4.50 -10.18 -23.24
CA TYR A 81 4.23 -10.72 -21.90
C TYR A 81 4.80 -9.84 -20.77
N GLY A 82 3.96 -9.43 -19.81
CA GLY A 82 4.36 -8.59 -18.67
C GLY A 82 3.91 -7.13 -18.72
N GLN A 83 3.11 -6.73 -19.72
CA GLN A 83 2.42 -5.44 -19.72
C GLN A 83 0.98 -5.62 -19.22
N VAL A 84 0.67 -4.92 -18.14
CA VAL A 84 -0.65 -4.77 -17.51
C VAL A 84 -1.65 -4.22 -18.53
N GLU A 85 -2.93 -4.61 -18.43
CA GLU A 85 -3.99 -4.07 -19.30
C GLU A 85 -3.96 -2.53 -19.26
N GLU A 86 -4.02 -1.86 -20.42
CA GLU A 86 -3.98 -0.38 -20.47
C GLU A 86 -5.11 0.24 -19.64
N ASP A 87 -6.28 -0.39 -19.62
CA ASP A 87 -7.42 -0.02 -18.76
C ASP A 87 -7.10 -0.18 -17.26
N GLU A 88 -6.32 -1.19 -16.90
CA GLU A 88 -5.85 -1.39 -15.53
C GLU A 88 -4.77 -0.35 -15.15
N VAL A 89 -3.87 0.00 -16.09
CA VAL A 89 -2.89 1.07 -15.87
C VAL A 89 -3.56 2.43 -15.69
N ASP A 90 -4.57 2.73 -16.48
CA ASP A 90 -5.28 4.02 -16.40
C ASP A 90 -6.16 4.11 -15.15
N SER A 91 -6.86 3.04 -14.79
CA SER A 91 -7.60 2.99 -13.52
C SER A 91 -6.67 3.07 -12.31
N LEU A 92 -5.51 2.40 -12.33
CA LEU A 92 -4.51 2.53 -11.27
C LEU A 92 -3.93 3.94 -11.19
N ARG A 93 -3.69 4.61 -12.32
CA ARG A 93 -3.23 6.01 -12.36
C ARG A 93 -4.27 6.97 -11.76
N ASP A 94 -5.54 6.75 -12.05
CA ASP A 94 -6.63 7.57 -11.50
C ASP A 94 -6.76 7.37 -9.98
N ILE A 95 -6.62 6.13 -9.50
CA ILE A 95 -6.58 5.82 -8.07
C ILE A 95 -5.38 6.51 -7.40
N VAL A 96 -4.19 6.43 -7.99
CA VAL A 96 -2.98 7.07 -7.45
C VAL A 96 -3.17 8.58 -7.36
N LYS A 97 -3.69 9.23 -8.40
CA LYS A 97 -4.00 10.68 -8.36
C LYS A 97 -4.99 11.03 -7.25
N GLY A 98 -6.03 10.21 -7.06
CA GLY A 98 -7.01 10.41 -5.99
C GLY A 98 -6.39 10.30 -4.60
N LEU A 99 -5.51 9.31 -4.39
CA LEU A 99 -4.80 9.11 -3.13
C LEU A 99 -3.79 10.23 -2.87
N GLU A 100 -3.05 10.67 -3.87
CA GLU A 100 -2.12 11.80 -3.76
C GLU A 100 -2.84 13.10 -3.35
N ALA A 101 -4.02 13.37 -3.93
CA ALA A 101 -4.83 14.52 -3.55
C ALA A 101 -5.30 14.47 -2.08
N GLN A 102 -5.72 13.29 -1.61
CA GLN A 102 -6.09 13.08 -0.21
C GLN A 102 -4.89 13.27 0.73
N LEU A 103 -3.71 12.83 0.32
CA LEU A 103 -2.49 12.92 1.11
C LEU A 103 -2.02 14.38 1.25
N VAL A 104 -2.14 15.19 0.19
CA VAL A 104 -1.86 16.64 0.24
C VAL A 104 -2.79 17.36 1.23
N VAL A 105 -4.09 17.05 1.20
CA VAL A 105 -5.06 17.64 2.14
C VAL A 105 -4.77 17.19 3.58
N ALA A 106 -4.50 15.90 3.79
CA ALA A 106 -4.16 15.38 5.11
C ALA A 106 -2.88 16.02 5.67
N THR A 107 -1.85 16.20 4.84
CA THR A 107 -0.57 16.81 5.24
C THR A 107 -0.74 18.29 5.62
N ARG A 108 -1.60 19.01 4.92
CA ARG A 108 -1.93 20.40 5.25
C ARG A 108 -2.66 20.49 6.58
N ASN A 109 -3.65 19.64 6.80
CA ASN A 109 -4.40 19.59 8.06
C ASN A 109 -3.53 19.18 9.26
N THR A 110 -2.53 18.30 9.06
CA THR A 110 -1.56 17.98 10.12
C THR A 110 -0.65 19.16 10.42
N SER A 111 -0.17 19.88 9.40
CA SER A 111 0.68 21.05 9.62
C SER A 111 -0.03 22.18 10.38
N GLU A 112 -1.32 22.39 10.14
CA GLU A 112 -2.13 23.37 10.88
C GLU A 112 -2.29 22.98 12.35
N LYS A 113 -2.57 21.70 12.63
CA LYS A 113 -2.65 21.18 14.01
C LYS A 113 -1.30 21.19 14.73
N ASP A 114 -0.20 20.98 14.01
CA ASP A 114 1.15 21.02 14.57
C ASP A 114 1.55 22.45 14.99
N VAL A 115 1.08 23.48 14.26
CA VAL A 115 1.27 24.88 14.64
C VAL A 115 0.49 25.20 15.92
N GLU A 116 -0.81 24.87 15.97
CA GLU A 116 -1.63 25.09 17.17
C GLU A 116 -1.07 24.36 18.40
N PHE A 117 -0.58 23.14 18.23
CA PHE A 117 0.02 22.36 19.31
C PHE A 117 1.34 22.95 19.83
N ASN A 118 2.16 23.52 18.94
CA ASN A 118 3.41 24.17 19.32
C ASN A 118 3.18 25.49 20.06
N ASP A 119 2.19 26.28 19.64
CA ASP A 119 1.79 27.50 20.35
C ASP A 119 1.28 27.16 21.75
N MET A 120 0.42 26.14 21.88
CA MET A 120 -0.07 25.68 23.18
C MET A 120 1.07 25.13 24.08
N LYS A 121 2.07 24.45 23.51
CA LYS A 121 3.26 24.00 24.26
C LYS A 121 4.06 25.18 24.82
N LYS A 122 4.19 26.25 24.05
CA LYS A 122 4.88 27.47 24.46
C LYS A 122 4.15 28.12 25.63
N ASP A 123 2.84 28.29 25.53
CA ASP A 123 2.01 28.85 26.61
C ASP A 123 2.12 28.04 27.90
N VAL A 124 2.09 26.71 27.81
CA VAL A 124 2.26 25.83 28.98
C VAL A 124 3.66 25.99 29.60
N ASN A 125 4.69 26.17 28.79
CA ASN A 125 6.04 26.38 29.28
C ASN A 125 6.20 27.76 29.94
N ASP A 126 5.58 28.79 29.37
CA ASP A 126 5.55 30.15 29.94
C ASP A 126 4.80 30.16 31.28
N ILE A 127 3.69 29.43 31.40
CA ILE A 127 2.99 29.23 32.69
C ILE A 127 3.88 28.51 33.71
N LYS A 128 4.57 27.43 33.30
CA LYS A 128 5.48 26.69 34.18
C LYS A 128 6.62 27.57 34.69
N THR A 129 7.20 28.41 33.83
CA THR A 129 8.28 29.32 34.23
C THR A 129 7.77 30.40 35.18
N LEU A 130 6.61 31.00 34.93
CA LEU A 130 5.97 31.95 35.86
C LEU A 130 5.66 31.32 37.23
N LEU A 131 5.11 30.10 37.26
CA LEU A 131 4.85 29.36 38.50
C LEU A 131 6.13 28.89 39.21
N SER A 132 7.26 28.81 38.50
CA SER A 132 8.56 28.50 39.08
C SER A 132 9.20 29.70 39.78
N LEU A 133 8.74 30.93 39.51
CA LEU A 133 9.27 32.15 40.10
C LEU A 133 9.13 32.12 41.63
N PRO A 134 10.20 32.44 42.38
CA PRO A 134 10.20 32.38 43.85
C PRO A 134 9.11 33.26 44.49
N GLN A 135 8.84 34.41 43.87
CA GLN A 135 7.87 35.40 44.35
C GLN A 135 6.44 34.88 44.25
N LEU A 136 6.08 34.24 43.13
CA LEU A 136 4.76 33.65 42.94
C LEU A 136 4.55 32.40 43.81
N LYS A 137 5.58 31.57 44.01
CA LYS A 137 5.53 30.46 44.97
C LYS A 137 5.26 30.94 46.39
N ALA A 138 5.88 32.04 46.81
CA ALA A 138 5.67 32.63 48.12
C ALA A 138 4.23 33.18 48.28
N ILE A 139 3.71 33.86 47.26
CA ILE A 139 2.32 34.37 47.23
C ILE A 139 1.31 33.20 47.26
N LEU A 140 1.53 32.15 46.47
CA LEU A 140 0.67 30.95 46.47
C LEU A 140 0.69 30.22 47.82
N ALA A 141 1.86 30.14 48.47
CA ALA A 141 1.99 29.57 49.81
C ALA A 141 1.25 30.42 50.86
N GLN A 142 1.32 31.75 50.75
CA GLN A 142 0.55 32.67 51.61
C GLN A 142 -0.96 32.55 51.39
N LEU A 143 -1.43 32.52 50.14
CA LEU A 143 -2.85 32.36 49.83
C LEU A 143 -3.42 31.02 50.29
N ASN A 144 -2.67 29.92 50.12
CA ASN A 144 -3.07 28.61 50.64
C ASN A 144 -3.12 28.59 52.17
N LYS A 145 -2.16 29.26 52.84
CA LYS A 145 -2.16 29.41 54.29
C LYS A 145 -3.37 30.20 54.78
N GLU A 146 -3.69 31.32 54.13
CA GLU A 146 -4.90 32.10 54.43
C GLU A 146 -6.20 31.33 54.16
N ALA A 147 -6.26 30.53 53.10
CA ALA A 147 -7.43 29.70 52.80
C ALA A 147 -7.63 28.59 53.85
N LEU A 148 -6.55 28.00 54.36
CA LEU A 148 -6.56 27.04 55.46
C LEU A 148 -6.99 27.69 56.80
N GLU A 149 -6.53 28.91 57.07
CA GLU A 149 -6.92 29.68 58.26
C GLU A 149 -8.39 30.13 58.21
N LYS A 150 -8.86 30.61 57.05
CA LYS A 150 -10.27 30.99 56.82
C LYS A 150 -11.22 29.79 56.77
N GLY A 151 -10.78 28.66 56.19
CA GLY A 151 -11.51 27.40 56.19
C GLY A 151 -11.59 26.73 57.58
N GLY A 152 -10.62 26.99 58.44
CA GLY A 152 -10.65 26.61 59.86
C GLY A 152 -11.64 27.43 60.70
N GLN A 153 -11.81 28.73 60.39
CA GLN A 153 -12.77 29.60 61.08
C GLN A 153 -14.23 29.35 60.67
N GLY A 154 -14.49 28.81 59.47
CA GLY A 154 -15.82 28.40 59.03
C GLY A 154 -16.43 27.22 59.81
N LYS A 155 -15.62 26.42 60.52
CA LYS A 155 -16.13 25.33 61.37
C LYS A 155 -16.58 25.79 62.76
N HIS A 156 -16.10 26.95 63.24
CA HIS A 156 -16.56 27.51 64.52
C HIS A 156 -17.77 28.42 64.38
N ALA A 157 -17.99 29.07 63.22
CA ALA A 157 -19.17 29.90 62.99
C ALA A 157 -20.47 29.10 62.81
N ARG A 158 -20.42 27.85 62.35
CA ARG A 158 -21.61 27.00 62.16
C ARG A 158 -22.14 26.37 63.45
N ALA A 159 -21.38 26.40 64.54
CA ALA A 159 -21.77 25.83 65.83
C ALA A 159 -22.57 26.80 66.73
N GLN A 160 -22.61 28.11 66.43
CA GLN A 160 -23.35 29.08 67.24
C GLN A 160 -24.71 29.50 66.66
N VAL A 161 -25.01 29.20 65.40
CA VAL A 161 -26.29 29.59 64.76
C VAL A 161 -27.40 28.53 64.96
N VAL A 162 -27.08 27.31 65.38
CA VAL A 162 -28.07 26.23 65.53
C VAL A 162 -28.86 26.29 66.86
N ASN A 163 -28.51 27.19 67.80
CA ASN A 163 -29.16 27.29 69.12
C ASN A 163 -30.22 28.40 69.25
N LEU A 164 -30.66 29.04 68.16
CA LEU A 164 -31.66 30.13 68.21
C LEU A 164 -32.98 29.85 67.47
N GLU A 165 -33.13 28.71 66.77
CA GLU A 165 -34.37 28.39 66.02
C GLU A 165 -35.15 27.20 66.60
N GLY A 166 -35.03 26.94 67.91
CA GLY A 166 -35.74 25.87 68.62
C GLY A 166 -36.59 26.36 69.79
N ARG A 167 -37.59 27.20 69.53
CA ARG A 167 -38.74 27.45 70.43
C ARG A 167 -40.01 27.72 69.64
#